data_AF-I3ZAE1-F1
#
_entry.id   AF-I3ZAE1-F1
#
_cell.length_a   1.000
_cell.length_b   1.000
_cell.length_c   1.000
_cell.angle_alpha   90.00
_cell.angle_beta   90.00
_cell.angle_gamma   90.00
#
_symmetry.space_group_name_H-M   'P 1'
#
loop_
_entity.id
_entity.type
_entity.pdbx_description
1 polymer ?
#
loop_
_entity_poly.entity_id
_entity_poly.type
_entity_poly.pdbx_seq_one_letter_code
_entity_poly.pdbx_strand_id
1 'polypeptide(L)'
;MNKLFLNLFLISAFGLVLFGCKKKDDPAPSKTPEELAIENLAGESSLTWTVANGGSVTRDGNSETNVYQNFEITFSANANSKTYNTISGGEIFDSSGNWNFVTGDLSKFTLAGTRPASGPEISYTRSTNDLILTFSIVAPGADINIPGAALAGNYKFSLKRKQ
;
A
#
# COMPACT_ATOMS: atom_id res chain seq x y z
N MET A 1 29.57 5.89 83.24
CA MET A 1 28.72 5.96 82.04
C MET A 1 27.87 7.19 82.16
N ASN A 2 28.34 8.31 81.61
CA ASN A 2 27.79 9.63 81.83
C ASN A 2 26.82 9.95 80.67
N LYS A 3 25.53 10.09 80.94
CA LYS A 3 24.55 10.60 79.97
C LYS A 3 24.37 12.09 80.22
N LEU A 4 25.19 12.85 79.51
CA LEU A 4 25.15 14.30 79.43
C LEU A 4 24.59 14.65 78.04
N PHE A 5 23.94 15.82 77.97
CA PHE A 5 23.47 16.54 76.79
C PHE A 5 22.08 16.13 76.26
N LEU A 6 21.17 17.02 75.89
CA LEU A 6 21.06 18.49 75.90
C LEU A 6 19.68 18.75 75.22
N ASN A 7 18.89 19.71 75.73
CA ASN A 7 18.06 20.72 75.01
C ASN A 7 17.65 20.46 73.53
N LEU A 8 16.56 20.97 72.95
CA LEU A 8 15.47 21.90 73.28
C LEU A 8 14.90 22.29 71.89
N PHE A 9 13.58 22.35 71.77
CA PHE A 9 12.80 23.25 70.89
C PHE A 9 12.91 23.22 69.34
N LEU A 10 11.69 23.29 68.77
CA LEU A 10 11.22 24.26 67.75
C LEU A 10 11.33 23.98 66.24
N ILE A 11 10.18 24.27 65.60
CA ILE A 11 9.95 24.84 64.25
C ILE A 11 9.90 23.81 63.12
N SER A 12 8.70 23.41 62.66
CA SER A 12 7.82 24.11 61.71
C SER A 12 8.49 24.42 60.37
N ALA A 13 8.24 23.58 59.36
CA ALA A 13 8.43 23.96 57.96
C ALA A 13 7.32 23.36 57.07
N PHE A 14 6.60 24.29 56.46
CA PHE A 14 5.56 24.18 55.46
C PHE A 14 6.07 23.44 54.21
N GLY A 15 5.43 22.33 53.83
CA GLY A 15 5.74 21.58 52.61
C GLY A 15 4.68 21.80 51.53
N LEU A 16 5.06 22.50 50.46
CA LEU A 16 4.28 22.72 49.24
C LEU A 16 3.75 21.39 48.66
N VAL A 17 2.44 21.28 48.45
CA VAL A 17 1.84 20.25 47.61
C VAL A 17 1.98 20.70 46.15
N LEU A 18 3.04 20.24 45.49
CA LEU A 18 3.22 20.43 44.05
C LEU A 18 2.44 19.38 43.25
N PHE A 19 1.70 19.91 42.28
CA PHE A 19 1.02 19.30 41.14
C PHE A 19 1.46 17.89 40.70
N GLY A 20 0.50 16.98 40.65
CA GLY A 20 0.54 15.77 39.83
C GLY A 20 -0.67 15.73 38.90
N CYS A 21 -0.67 16.54 37.84
CA CYS A 21 -1.59 16.36 36.72
C CYS A 21 -1.32 14.98 36.12
N LYS A 22 -2.20 14.02 36.38
CA LYS A 22 -2.27 12.75 35.64
C LYS A 22 -2.55 13.09 34.18
N LYS A 23 -1.52 13.10 33.33
CA LYS A 23 -1.70 12.98 31.89
C LYS A 23 -2.43 11.66 31.68
N LYS A 24 -3.68 11.75 31.22
CA LYS A 24 -4.35 10.60 30.64
C LYS A 24 -3.62 10.36 29.32
N ASP A 25 -3.05 9.18 29.18
CA ASP A 25 -2.52 8.72 27.90
C ASP A 25 -3.71 8.65 26.93
N ASP A 26 -3.84 9.65 26.07
CA ASP A 26 -4.77 9.59 24.96
C ASP A 26 -4.32 8.43 24.05
N PRO A 27 -5.21 7.51 23.66
CA PRO A 27 -4.84 6.41 22.77
C PRO A 27 -4.34 6.99 21.44
N ALA A 28 -3.23 6.41 20.94
CA ALA A 28 -2.68 6.80 19.65
C ALA A 28 -3.78 6.76 18.55
N PRO A 29 -3.77 7.69 17.58
CA PRO A 29 -4.77 7.71 16.51
C PRO A 29 -4.79 6.37 15.77
N SER A 30 -5.98 5.77 15.62
CA SER A 30 -6.17 4.56 14.82
C SER A 30 -6.18 4.92 13.33
N LYS A 31 -5.51 4.12 12.50
CA LYS A 31 -5.50 4.29 11.04
C LYS A 31 -6.91 4.14 10.46
N THR A 32 -7.26 5.03 9.54
CA THR A 32 -8.48 4.95 8.75
C THR A 32 -8.46 3.73 7.81
N PRO A 33 -9.63 3.26 7.32
CA PRO A 33 -9.69 2.18 6.33
C PRO A 33 -8.89 2.47 5.06
N GLU A 34 -8.86 3.73 4.62
CA GLU A 34 -8.08 4.12 3.45
C GLU A 34 -6.58 4.05 3.72
N GLU A 35 -6.11 4.50 4.87
CA GLU A 35 -4.69 4.38 5.26
C GLU A 35 -4.25 2.91 5.31
N LEU A 36 -5.10 2.01 5.81
CA LEU A 36 -4.84 0.57 5.82
C LEU A 36 -4.81 -0.01 4.39
N ALA A 37 -5.71 0.44 3.51
CA ALA A 37 -5.72 0.01 2.11
C ALA A 37 -4.47 0.52 1.35
N ILE A 38 -4.03 1.76 1.62
CA ILE A 38 -2.79 2.31 1.08
C ILE A 38 -1.60 1.46 1.53
N GLU A 39 -1.51 1.17 2.83
CA GLU A 39 -0.44 0.35 3.41
C GLU A 39 -0.42 -1.06 2.80
N ASN A 40 -1.60 -1.61 2.47
CA ASN A 40 -1.71 -2.89 1.78
C ASN A 40 -1.16 -2.88 0.35
N LEU A 41 -1.16 -1.76 -0.37
CA LEU A 41 -0.62 -1.69 -1.73
C LEU A 41 0.81 -1.15 -1.78
N ALA A 42 1.07 -0.06 -1.05
CA ALA A 42 2.30 0.74 -1.11
C ALA A 42 3.19 0.60 0.14
N GLY A 43 2.77 -0.14 1.17
CA GLY A 43 3.48 -0.14 2.45
C GLY A 43 3.47 1.23 3.12
N GLU A 44 4.49 1.54 3.91
CA GLU A 44 4.60 2.84 4.60
C GLU A 44 4.91 4.01 3.66
N SER A 45 5.54 3.75 2.51
CA SER A 45 5.90 4.77 1.54
C SER A 45 5.90 4.24 0.11
N SER A 46 6.63 3.15 -0.11
CA SER A 46 6.71 2.49 -1.41
C SER A 46 6.89 0.98 -1.23
N LEU A 47 6.25 0.21 -2.10
CA LEU A 47 6.36 -1.23 -2.12
C LEU A 47 6.37 -1.76 -3.56
N THR A 48 7.37 -2.57 -3.86
CA THR A 48 7.52 -3.20 -5.17
C THR A 48 7.01 -4.64 -5.15
N TRP A 49 6.20 -4.96 -6.14
CA TRP A 49 5.65 -6.27 -6.41
C TRP A 49 6.16 -6.76 -7.76
N THR A 50 6.51 -8.04 -7.86
CA THR A 50 7.14 -8.59 -9.05
C THR A 50 6.60 -9.96 -9.40
N VAL A 51 6.64 -10.30 -10.69
CA VAL A 51 6.41 -11.68 -11.16
C VAL A 51 7.61 -12.57 -10.82
N ALA A 52 8.81 -12.00 -10.72
CA ALA A 52 9.98 -12.75 -10.31
C ALA A 52 9.76 -13.39 -8.92
N ASN A 53 10.50 -14.45 -8.63
CA ASN A 53 10.42 -15.20 -7.36
C ASN A 53 9.14 -16.03 -7.18
N GLY A 54 8.56 -16.52 -8.27
CA GLY A 54 7.43 -17.46 -8.23
C GLY A 54 6.05 -16.80 -8.32
N GLY A 55 5.99 -15.60 -8.88
CA GLY A 55 4.74 -15.04 -9.39
C GLY A 55 4.33 -15.70 -10.72
N SER A 56 3.13 -15.35 -11.20
CA SER A 56 2.55 -15.88 -12.42
C SER A 56 1.62 -14.88 -13.07
N VAL A 57 1.51 -14.90 -14.39
CA VAL A 57 0.52 -14.11 -15.12
C VAL A 57 -0.33 -15.03 -15.98
N THR A 58 -1.64 -14.86 -15.91
CA THR A 58 -2.58 -15.53 -16.82
C THR A 58 -3.47 -14.53 -17.52
N ARG A 59 -3.79 -14.82 -18.79
CA ARG A 59 -4.83 -14.14 -19.57
C ARG A 59 -5.83 -15.18 -20.06
N ASP A 60 -7.10 -15.01 -19.69
CA ASP A 60 -8.19 -15.93 -20.04
C ASP A 60 -7.85 -17.40 -19.72
N GLY A 61 -7.14 -17.62 -18.62
CA GLY A 61 -6.69 -18.94 -18.16
C GLY A 61 -5.40 -19.46 -18.80
N ASN A 62 -4.89 -18.83 -19.87
CA ASN A 62 -3.63 -19.18 -20.50
C ASN A 62 -2.46 -18.46 -19.80
N SER A 63 -1.32 -19.13 -19.65
CA SER A 63 -0.14 -18.53 -19.03
C SER A 63 0.51 -17.51 -19.96
N GLU A 64 0.69 -16.29 -19.45
CA GLU A 64 1.47 -15.21 -20.06
C GLU A 64 2.76 -14.95 -19.26
N THR A 65 3.08 -15.83 -18.32
CA THR A 65 4.17 -15.61 -17.35
C THR A 65 5.52 -15.36 -18.02
N ASN A 66 5.81 -16.02 -19.15
CA ASN A 66 7.06 -15.81 -19.87
C ASN A 66 7.16 -14.40 -20.48
N VAL A 67 6.04 -13.81 -20.88
CA VAL A 67 5.99 -12.43 -21.42
C VAL A 67 6.28 -11.42 -20.31
N TYR A 68 5.79 -11.70 -19.10
CA TYR A 68 5.87 -10.80 -17.94
C TYR A 68 6.86 -11.27 -16.87
N GLN A 69 7.81 -12.16 -17.20
CA GLN A 69 8.67 -12.82 -16.20
C GLN A 69 9.48 -11.83 -15.34
N ASN A 70 9.81 -10.66 -15.90
CA ASN A 70 10.57 -9.60 -15.25
C ASN A 70 9.66 -8.42 -14.85
N PHE A 71 8.33 -8.59 -14.89
CA PHE A 71 7.41 -7.53 -14.54
C PHE A 71 7.59 -7.10 -13.09
N GLU A 72 7.62 -5.79 -12.88
CA GLU A 72 7.56 -5.17 -11.58
C GLU A 72 6.56 -4.01 -11.60
N ILE A 73 5.84 -3.83 -10.51
CA ILE A 73 5.06 -2.64 -10.23
C ILE A 73 5.40 -2.15 -8.83
N THR A 74 5.77 -0.89 -8.75
CA THR A 74 6.06 -0.20 -7.49
C THR A 74 4.93 0.77 -7.23
N PHE A 75 4.15 0.53 -6.16
CA PHE A 75 3.17 1.49 -5.68
C PHE A 75 3.84 2.38 -4.63
N SER A 76 3.67 3.69 -4.78
CA SER A 76 4.13 4.68 -3.83
C SER A 76 2.96 5.55 -3.38
N ALA A 77 2.93 5.88 -2.10
CA ALA A 77 1.93 6.76 -1.53
C ALA A 77 2.52 7.66 -0.45
N ASN A 78 2.05 8.90 -0.42
CA ASN A 78 2.26 9.84 0.67
C ASN A 78 0.95 10.61 0.91
N ALA A 79 0.97 11.55 1.86
CA ALA A 79 -0.22 12.33 2.24
C ALA A 79 -0.90 13.07 1.07
N ASN A 80 -0.18 13.36 -0.02
CA ASN A 80 -0.66 14.20 -1.12
C ASN A 80 -0.71 13.50 -2.49
N SER A 81 -0.14 12.30 -2.61
CA SER A 81 0.06 11.66 -3.92
C SER A 81 0.15 10.15 -3.83
N LYS A 82 -0.43 9.49 -4.83
CA LYS A 82 -0.41 8.04 -5.05
C LYS A 82 0.08 7.78 -6.47
N THR A 83 1.30 7.27 -6.59
CA THR A 83 1.97 7.03 -7.88
C THR A 83 2.36 5.57 -8.04
N TYR A 84 2.53 5.14 -9.30
CA TYR A 84 3.10 3.84 -9.61
C TYR A 84 4.18 3.97 -10.67
N ASN A 85 5.08 2.99 -10.69
CA ASN A 85 6.04 2.78 -11.78
C ASN A 85 6.05 1.30 -12.15
N THR A 86 6.26 0.99 -13.43
CA THR A 86 6.41 -0.39 -13.90
C THR A 86 7.75 -0.64 -14.58
N ILE A 87 8.24 -1.87 -14.45
CA ILE A 87 9.36 -2.41 -15.23
C ILE A 87 8.81 -3.60 -16.01
N SER A 88 9.18 -3.72 -17.28
CA SER A 88 8.72 -4.80 -18.16
C SER A 88 7.18 -4.97 -18.18
N GLY A 89 6.46 -3.84 -18.16
CA GLY A 89 4.98 -3.77 -18.24
C GLY A 89 4.36 -4.23 -19.56
N GLY A 90 5.19 -4.65 -20.52
CA GLY A 90 4.77 -4.98 -21.87
C GLY A 90 4.05 -3.81 -22.53
N GLU A 91 3.05 -4.11 -23.35
CA GLU A 91 2.23 -3.10 -24.01
C GLU A 91 0.98 -2.70 -23.21
N ILE A 92 0.76 -3.30 -22.03
CA ILE A 92 -0.48 -3.10 -21.26
C ILE A 92 -0.34 -2.09 -20.12
N PHE A 93 0.86 -1.88 -19.56
CA PHE A 93 1.09 -0.90 -18.50
C PHE A 93 1.91 0.28 -18.99
N ASP A 94 1.55 1.49 -18.55
CA ASP A 94 2.45 2.64 -18.68
C ASP A 94 3.67 2.46 -17.76
N SER A 95 4.80 3.09 -18.12
CA SER A 95 6.03 3.04 -17.30
C SER A 95 5.85 3.69 -15.93
N SER A 96 4.93 4.65 -15.84
CA SER A 96 4.58 5.34 -14.61
C SER A 96 3.23 6.06 -14.73
N GLY A 97 2.64 6.39 -13.59
CA GLY A 97 1.39 7.15 -13.54
C GLY A 97 0.90 7.34 -12.11
N ASN A 98 -0.37 7.73 -12.00
CA ASN A 98 -1.06 7.82 -10.71
C ASN A 98 -2.00 6.64 -10.53
N TRP A 99 -2.32 6.30 -9.29
CA TRP A 99 -3.37 5.33 -8.99
C TRP A 99 -4.30 5.88 -7.92
N ASN A 100 -5.58 5.51 -7.97
CA ASN A 100 -6.57 5.91 -6.99
C ASN A 100 -7.51 4.75 -6.69
N PHE A 101 -8.02 4.68 -5.47
CA PHE A 101 -9.10 3.74 -5.16
C PHE A 101 -10.36 4.10 -5.94
N VAL A 102 -11.13 3.08 -6.30
CA VAL A 102 -12.47 3.27 -6.86
C VAL A 102 -13.34 3.92 -5.78
N THR A 103 -14.12 4.94 -6.16
CA THR A 103 -14.95 5.67 -5.19
C THR A 103 -15.94 4.72 -4.52
N GLY A 104 -15.84 4.61 -3.19
CA GLY A 104 -16.68 3.71 -2.39
C GLY A 104 -16.20 2.27 -2.32
N ASP A 105 -15.09 1.91 -2.97
CA ASP A 105 -14.54 0.55 -2.96
C ASP A 105 -13.01 0.56 -2.83
N LEU A 106 -12.52 0.36 -1.61
CA LEU A 106 -11.09 0.28 -1.30
C LEU A 106 -10.44 -1.07 -1.68
N SER A 107 -11.22 -2.04 -2.15
CA SER A 107 -10.71 -3.32 -2.67
C SER A 107 -10.30 -3.25 -4.15
N LYS A 108 -10.54 -2.10 -4.77
CA LYS A 108 -10.23 -1.83 -6.18
C LYS A 108 -9.55 -0.49 -6.36
N PHE A 109 -8.68 -0.41 -7.35
CA PHE A 109 -8.08 0.85 -7.78
C PHE A 109 -8.07 0.96 -9.29
N THR A 110 -7.83 2.16 -9.79
CA THR A 110 -7.58 2.42 -11.21
C THR A 110 -6.18 2.98 -11.37
N LEU A 111 -5.56 2.68 -12.51
CA LEU A 111 -4.33 3.34 -12.95
C LEU A 111 -4.68 4.46 -13.93
N ALA A 112 -4.02 5.60 -13.79
CA ALA A 112 -4.02 6.65 -14.80
C ALA A 112 -2.89 6.39 -15.81
N GLY A 113 -3.14 6.75 -17.07
CA GLY A 113 -2.19 6.57 -18.16
C GLY A 113 -2.91 6.40 -19.50
N THR A 114 -2.19 5.85 -20.49
CA THR A 114 -2.67 5.69 -21.87
C THR A 114 -2.67 4.25 -22.35
N ARG A 115 -2.05 3.33 -21.60
CA ARG A 115 -1.97 1.92 -21.93
C ARG A 115 -3.23 1.17 -21.49
N PRO A 116 -3.52 -0.02 -22.06
CA PRO A 116 -4.73 -0.78 -21.79
C PRO A 116 -5.09 -1.07 -20.32
N ALA A 117 -4.12 -1.18 -19.40
CA ALA A 117 -4.37 -1.36 -17.97
C ALA A 117 -4.70 -0.04 -17.23
N SER A 118 -4.62 1.10 -17.91
CA SER A 118 -5.01 2.42 -17.41
C SER A 118 -6.49 2.67 -17.66
N GLY A 119 -7.26 2.93 -16.60
CA GLY A 119 -8.71 3.10 -16.66
C GLY A 119 -9.53 1.95 -16.05
N PRO A 120 -9.30 0.67 -16.40
CA PRO A 120 -10.02 -0.45 -15.80
C PRO A 120 -9.92 -0.47 -14.27
N GLU A 121 -10.98 -0.94 -13.62
CA GLU A 121 -10.93 -1.28 -12.20
C GLU A 121 -10.08 -2.54 -12.01
N ILE A 122 -9.04 -2.41 -11.19
CA ILE A 122 -8.17 -3.51 -10.80
C ILE A 122 -8.55 -3.92 -9.39
N SER A 123 -9.11 -5.11 -9.24
CA SER A 123 -9.33 -5.71 -7.93
C SER A 123 -8.02 -6.28 -7.40
N TYR A 124 -7.79 -6.15 -6.10
CA TYR A 124 -6.59 -6.71 -5.48
C TYR A 124 -6.88 -7.50 -4.22
N THR A 125 -6.04 -8.50 -3.96
CA THR A 125 -5.96 -9.18 -2.67
C THR A 125 -4.50 -9.30 -2.26
N ARG A 126 -4.20 -9.04 -0.99
CA ARG A 126 -2.84 -8.96 -0.48
C ARG A 126 -2.67 -9.87 0.74
N SER A 127 -1.58 -10.64 0.74
CA SER A 127 -1.03 -11.32 1.92
C SER A 127 0.26 -10.61 2.35
N THR A 128 1.02 -11.16 3.30
CA THR A 128 2.31 -10.59 3.69
C THR A 128 3.27 -10.41 2.50
N ASN A 129 3.36 -11.42 1.63
CA ASN A 129 4.33 -11.49 0.53
C ASN A 129 3.70 -11.70 -0.85
N ASP A 130 2.38 -11.81 -0.95
CA ASP A 130 1.67 -12.00 -2.21
C ASP A 130 0.71 -10.85 -2.48
N LEU A 131 0.62 -10.48 -3.75
CA LEU A 131 -0.39 -9.55 -4.26
C LEU A 131 -1.02 -10.18 -5.51
N ILE A 132 -2.33 -10.35 -5.52
CA ILE A 132 -3.05 -10.76 -6.71
C ILE A 132 -3.78 -9.54 -7.26
N LEU A 133 -3.54 -9.21 -8.53
CA LEU A 133 -4.27 -8.20 -9.29
C LEU A 133 -5.14 -8.90 -10.34
N THR A 134 -6.40 -8.51 -10.44
CA THR A 134 -7.32 -9.02 -11.46
C THR A 134 -8.08 -7.87 -12.13
N PHE A 135 -8.07 -7.86 -13.45
CA PHE A 135 -8.72 -6.84 -14.27
C PHE A 135 -8.99 -7.35 -15.68
N SER A 136 -9.84 -6.64 -16.42
CA SER A 136 -10.20 -6.97 -17.79
C SER A 136 -9.80 -5.84 -18.72
N ILE A 137 -9.09 -6.17 -19.79
CA ILE A 137 -8.87 -5.27 -20.91
C ILE A 137 -9.91 -5.60 -21.97
N VAL A 138 -10.74 -4.62 -22.31
CA VAL A 138 -11.70 -4.75 -23.41
C VAL A 138 -11.06 -4.34 -24.72
N ALA A 139 -11.31 -5.10 -25.78
CA ALA A 139 -10.89 -4.70 -27.11
C ALA A 139 -11.60 -3.38 -27.47
N PRO A 140 -10.91 -2.39 -28.06
CA PRO A 140 -11.59 -1.28 -28.72
C PRO A 140 -12.51 -1.88 -29.81
N GLY A 141 -13.80 -1.51 -29.79
CA GLY A 141 -14.84 -2.24 -30.53
C GLY A 141 -14.56 -2.37 -32.03
N ALA A 142 -14.98 -3.50 -32.62
CA ALA A 142 -15.13 -3.89 -34.05
C ALA A 142 -14.19 -3.36 -35.15
N ASP A 143 -13.15 -2.59 -34.84
CA ASP A 143 -12.16 -2.12 -35.79
C ASP A 143 -10.88 -2.94 -35.60
N ILE A 144 -10.73 -3.92 -36.49
CA ILE A 144 -9.65 -4.92 -36.51
C ILE A 144 -8.24 -4.31 -36.68
N ASN A 145 -8.14 -2.99 -36.90
CA ASN A 145 -6.87 -2.28 -37.10
C ASN A 145 -6.40 -1.48 -35.88
N ILE A 146 -7.07 -1.56 -34.73
CA ILE A 146 -6.64 -0.82 -33.54
C ILE A 146 -5.64 -1.67 -32.72
N PRO A 147 -4.40 -1.18 -32.50
CA PRO A 147 -3.46 -1.83 -31.59
C PRO A 147 -4.07 -1.89 -30.18
N GLY A 148 -4.47 -3.11 -29.76
CA GLY A 148 -5.15 -3.34 -28.48
C GLY A 148 -6.06 -4.56 -28.48
N ALA A 149 -6.62 -4.96 -29.62
CA ALA A 149 -7.47 -6.16 -29.71
C ALA A 149 -6.70 -7.45 -29.34
N ALA A 150 -5.41 -7.54 -29.69
CA ALA A 150 -4.54 -8.65 -29.32
C ALA A 150 -4.16 -8.68 -27.82
N LEU A 151 -4.43 -7.62 -27.07
CA LEU A 151 -4.17 -7.48 -25.64
C LEU A 151 -5.46 -7.54 -24.80
N ALA A 152 -6.62 -7.70 -25.45
CA ALA A 152 -7.87 -7.90 -24.75
C ALA A 152 -7.89 -9.24 -24.01
N GLY A 153 -8.60 -9.27 -22.88
CA GLY A 153 -8.74 -10.46 -22.06
C GLY A 153 -8.82 -10.16 -20.58
N ASN A 154 -9.07 -11.22 -19.79
CA ASN A 154 -9.10 -11.16 -18.33
C ASN A 154 -7.73 -11.53 -17.79
N TYR A 155 -7.07 -10.57 -17.15
CA TYR A 155 -5.74 -10.74 -16.59
C TYR A 155 -5.81 -11.07 -15.11
N LYS A 156 -4.90 -11.96 -14.70
CA LYS A 156 -4.56 -12.20 -13.30
C LYS A 156 -3.06 -12.18 -13.16
N PHE A 157 -2.55 -11.21 -12.41
CA PHE A 157 -1.15 -11.13 -12.00
C PHE A 157 -1.06 -11.61 -10.55
N SER A 158 -0.45 -12.76 -10.33
CA SER A 158 -0.03 -13.23 -9.01
C SER A 158 1.40 -12.76 -8.79
N LEU A 159 1.60 -11.78 -7.94
CA LEU A 159 2.86 -11.10 -7.70
C LEU A 159 3.43 -11.43 -6.33
N LYS A 160 4.75 -11.34 -6.23
CA LYS A 160 5.52 -11.49 -4.99
C LYS A 160 6.08 -10.16 -4.57
N ARG A 161 6.15 -9.93 -3.26
CA ARG A 161 6.86 -8.78 -2.71
C ARG A 161 8.33 -8.89 -3.10
N LYS A 162 8.88 -7.84 -3.70
CA LYS A 162 10.32 -7.75 -3.97
C LYS A 162 11.03 -7.48 -2.64
N GLN A 163 12.00 -8.32 -2.31
CA GLN A 163 12.84 -8.19 -1.11
C GLN A 163 13.94 -7.15 -1.31
#